data_AF-A0AAW2R962-F1
#
_entry.id   AF-A0AAW2R962-F1
#
_cell.length_a   1.000
_cell.length_b   1.000
_cell.length_c   1.000
_cell.angle_alpha   90.00
_cell.angle_beta   90.00
_cell.angle_gamma   90.00
#
_symmetry.space_group_name_H-M   'P 1'
#
loop_
_entity.id
_entity.type
_entity.pdbx_description
1 polymer ?
#
loop_
_entity_poly.entity_id
_entity_poly.type
_entity_poly.pdbx_seq_one_letter_code
_entity_poly.pdbx_strand_id
1 'polypeptide(L)'
;MIHVHWRGDFERILSSCSHYYDNSGQVKVLDDEQTATFCQTAKGMAPGGLRCIAFAHKYFSKEEYKNERVHRKVPDKDLILLGFVGLKTSCHPGMKQAVEDFQLAGVDVKMITGENVSIAKSIAMECGILDNDESIVTGEEFRRCQEHIRMQRADNIRLMARSSPSDKRLMCSASKREAMSLR
;
A
#
# COMPACT_ATOMS: atom_id res chain seq x y z
N MET A 1 -10.13 7.77 33.48
CA MET A 1 -9.33 7.97 32.27
C MET A 1 -10.00 7.26 31.12
N ILE A 2 -9.89 7.81 29.91
CA ILE A 2 -10.37 7.19 28.68
C ILE A 2 -9.14 6.76 27.88
N HIS A 3 -9.12 5.51 27.45
CA HIS A 3 -8.03 4.92 26.70
C HIS A 3 -8.42 4.85 25.23
N VAL A 4 -7.73 5.62 24.39
CA VAL A 4 -8.04 5.70 22.95
C VAL A 4 -6.93 5.02 22.18
N HIS A 5 -7.33 4.17 21.22
CA HIS A 5 -6.44 3.38 20.38
C HIS A 5 -6.55 3.82 18.93
N TRP A 6 -5.42 3.88 18.24
CA TRP A 6 -5.32 4.17 16.82
C TRP A 6 -4.64 3.04 16.09
N ARG A 7 -5.09 2.81 14.85
CA ARG A 7 -4.44 1.94 13.88
C ARG A 7 -4.23 2.69 12.57
N GLY A 8 -3.17 2.37 11.86
CA GLY A 8 -2.91 2.98 10.56
C GLY A 8 -1.64 2.48 9.92
N ASP A 9 -1.28 3.11 8.79
CA ASP A 9 -0.01 2.85 8.13
C ASP A 9 1.15 3.11 9.10
N PHE A 10 2.11 2.20 9.09
CA PHE A 10 3.24 2.18 10.04
C PHE A 10 3.91 3.55 10.20
N GLU A 11 4.32 4.17 9.10
CA GLU A 11 5.05 5.45 9.10
C GLU A 11 4.25 6.57 9.79
N ARG A 12 2.94 6.61 9.52
CA ARG A 12 2.04 7.65 10.06
C ARG A 12 1.82 7.51 11.56
N ILE A 13 1.68 6.29 12.06
CA ILE A 13 1.49 6.06 13.50
C ILE A 13 2.81 6.26 14.22
N LEU A 14 3.91 5.73 13.69
CA LEU A 14 5.24 5.85 14.30
C LEU A 14 5.65 7.32 14.44
N SER A 15 5.41 8.16 13.43
CA SER A 15 5.74 9.60 13.49
C SER A 15 5.02 10.36 14.61
N SER A 16 3.89 9.82 15.09
CA SER A 16 3.11 10.39 16.20
C SER A 16 3.49 9.81 17.56
N CYS A 17 4.37 8.81 17.60
CA CYS A 17 4.78 8.13 18.82
C CYS A 17 5.98 8.83 19.47
N SER A 18 5.92 8.90 20.80
CA SER A 18 7.05 9.38 21.65
C SER A 18 7.61 8.26 22.53
N HIS A 19 6.83 7.19 22.70
CA HIS A 19 7.15 6.06 23.55
C HIS A 19 6.67 4.78 22.87
N TYR A 20 7.13 3.64 23.37
CA TYR A 20 6.69 2.32 22.95
C TYR A 20 6.67 1.34 24.13
N TYR A 21 5.94 0.26 24.01
CA TYR A 21 6.04 -0.89 24.91
C TYR A 21 7.15 -1.83 24.44
N ASP A 22 8.07 -2.16 25.33
CA ASP A 22 9.02 -3.25 25.08
C ASP A 22 8.40 -4.64 25.31
N ASN A 23 9.18 -5.68 25.04
CA ASN A 23 8.72 -7.07 25.18
C ASN A 23 8.36 -7.47 26.63
N SER A 24 8.75 -6.68 27.62
CA SER A 24 8.37 -6.88 29.03
C SER A 24 7.08 -6.13 29.41
N GLY A 25 6.51 -5.36 28.49
CA GLY A 25 5.35 -4.50 28.75
C GLY A 25 5.71 -3.19 29.45
N GLN A 26 7.00 -2.80 29.46
CA GLN A 26 7.43 -1.53 30.02
C GLN A 26 7.44 -0.43 28.96
N VAL A 27 7.00 0.77 29.36
CA VAL A 27 7.01 1.94 28.49
C VAL A 27 8.41 2.53 28.45
N LYS A 28 8.97 2.66 27.24
CA LYS A 28 10.27 3.28 26.98
C LYS A 28 10.12 4.47 26.03
N VAL A 29 11.04 5.42 26.13
CA VAL A 29 11.15 6.52 25.17
C VAL A 29 11.49 5.96 23.80
N LEU A 30 10.80 6.43 22.77
CA LEU A 30 11.11 6.09 21.40
C LEU A 30 12.19 7.04 20.89
N ASP A 31 13.44 6.62 20.97
CA ASP A 31 14.60 7.36 20.45
C ASP A 31 14.87 7.03 18.97
N ASP A 32 15.87 7.71 18.39
CA ASP A 32 16.24 7.57 16.98
C ASP A 32 16.75 6.17 16.64
N GLU A 33 17.46 5.51 17.56
CA GLU A 33 18.00 4.16 17.37
C GLU A 33 16.87 3.12 17.30
N GLN A 34 15.93 3.19 18.24
CA GLN A 34 14.78 2.30 18.28
C GLN A 34 13.84 2.57 17.10
N THR A 35 13.67 3.84 16.72
CA THR A 35 12.92 4.26 15.53
C THR A 35 13.54 3.65 14.27
N ALA A 36 14.86 3.72 14.11
CA ALA A 36 15.57 3.11 13.00
C ALA A 36 15.38 1.60 12.97
N THR A 37 15.45 0.94 14.13
CA THR A 37 15.22 -0.50 14.29
C THR A 37 13.82 -0.89 13.80
N PHE A 38 12.77 -0.21 14.25
CA PHE A 38 11.39 -0.49 13.82
C PHE A 38 11.20 -0.22 12.32
N CYS A 39 11.78 0.87 11.80
CA CYS A 39 11.78 1.16 10.37
C CYS A 39 12.44 0.04 9.58
N GLN A 40 13.56 -0.51 10.05
CA GLN A 40 14.26 -1.61 9.39
C GLN A 40 13.43 -2.90 9.41
N THR A 41 12.79 -3.22 10.53
CA THR A 41 11.87 -4.37 10.62
C THR A 41 10.69 -4.21 9.65
N ALA A 42 10.06 -3.03 9.61
CA ALA A 42 8.96 -2.76 8.69
C ALA A 42 9.40 -2.82 7.21
N LYS A 43 10.60 -2.32 6.89
CA LYS A 43 11.19 -2.45 5.54
C LYS A 43 11.46 -3.91 5.17
N GLY A 44 11.92 -4.72 6.13
CA GLY A 44 12.15 -6.15 5.92
C GLY A 44 10.88 -6.95 5.60
N MET A 45 9.70 -6.44 5.96
CA MET A 45 8.41 -7.05 5.63
C MET A 45 7.98 -6.78 4.17
N ALA A 46 8.45 -5.69 3.56
CA ALA A 46 8.00 -5.25 2.24
C ALA A 46 8.33 -6.23 1.08
N PRO A 47 9.52 -6.87 1.02
CA PRO A 47 9.81 -7.89 -0.01
C PRO A 47 8.86 -9.08 0.01
N GLY A 48 8.29 -9.41 1.18
CA GLY A 48 7.27 -10.45 1.33
C GLY A 48 5.85 -10.02 0.93
N GLY A 49 5.69 -8.83 0.35
CA GLY A 49 4.37 -8.29 -0.02
C GLY A 49 3.50 -7.93 1.19
N LEU A 50 4.09 -7.74 2.37
CA LEU A 50 3.37 -7.45 3.59
C LEU A 50 3.13 -5.94 3.73
N ARG A 51 1.91 -5.56 4.10
CA ARG A 51 1.55 -4.21 4.51
C ARG A 51 1.69 -4.05 6.02
N CYS A 52 2.56 -3.14 6.45
CA CYS A 52 2.77 -2.87 7.87
C CYS A 52 1.68 -1.96 8.43
N ILE A 53 0.94 -2.46 9.41
CA ILE A 53 -0.06 -1.71 10.17
C ILE A 53 0.42 -1.58 11.61
N ALA A 54 0.48 -0.35 12.10
CA ALA A 54 0.89 -0.04 13.47
C ALA A 54 -0.30 0.31 14.36
N PHE A 55 -0.15 0.03 15.64
CA PHE A 55 -1.12 0.28 16.69
C PHE A 55 -0.48 1.10 17.80
N ALA A 56 -1.18 2.12 18.26
CA ALA A 56 -0.71 2.98 19.33
C ALA A 56 -1.89 3.51 20.15
N HIS A 57 -1.62 3.99 21.36
CA HIS A 57 -2.66 4.56 22.21
C HIS A 57 -2.20 5.80 22.97
N LYS A 58 -3.18 6.49 23.55
CA LYS A 58 -2.97 7.58 24.50
C LYS A 58 -4.11 7.60 25.52
N TYR A 59 -3.79 8.04 26.74
CA TYR A 59 -4.78 8.26 27.79
C TYR A 59 -5.26 9.70 27.76
N PHE A 60 -6.56 9.88 27.95
CA PHE A 60 -7.19 11.20 28.07
C PHE A 60 -7.99 11.27 29.37
N SER A 61 -8.01 12.45 29.97
CA SER A 61 -9.03 12.81 30.95
C SER A 61 -10.42 12.82 30.30
N LYS A 62 -11.47 12.77 31.13
CA LYS A 62 -12.85 12.88 30.64
C LYS A 62 -13.12 14.23 29.96
N GLU A 63 -12.42 15.28 30.37
CA GLU A 63 -12.57 16.63 29.80
C GLU A 63 -11.90 16.75 28.44
N GLU A 64 -10.67 16.27 28.29
CA GLU A 64 -9.97 16.23 27.01
C GLU A 64 -10.74 15.42 25.97
N TYR A 65 -11.30 14.27 26.37
CA TYR A 65 -12.06 13.42 25.46
C TYR A 65 -13.36 14.04 24.94
N LYS A 66 -14.02 14.90 25.74
CA LYS A 66 -15.23 15.62 25.33
C LYS A 66 -14.96 16.62 24.20
N ASN A 67 -13.71 17.02 23.99
CA ASN A 67 -13.34 17.80 22.82
C ASN A 67 -13.43 16.89 21.58
N GLU A 68 -14.43 17.14 20.72
CA GLU A 68 -14.78 16.29 19.57
C GLU A 68 -13.63 16.00 18.59
N ARG A 69 -12.52 16.72 18.70
CA ARG A 69 -11.34 16.53 17.84
C ARG A 69 -10.47 15.36 18.28
N VAL A 70 -10.51 14.97 19.55
CA VAL A 70 -9.56 14.01 20.14
C VAL A 70 -9.70 12.60 19.56
N HIS A 71 -10.91 12.17 19.19
CA HIS A 71 -11.14 10.82 18.66
C HIS A 71 -11.24 10.75 17.12
N ARG A 72 -11.22 11.90 16.41
CA ARG A 72 -11.44 11.93 14.96
C ARG A 72 -10.18 11.79 14.12
N LYS A 73 -9.00 12.08 14.68
CA LYS A 73 -7.72 12.05 13.97
C LYS A 73 -6.62 11.42 14.84
N VAL A 74 -5.60 10.87 14.19
CA VAL A 74 -4.36 10.48 14.86
C VAL A 74 -3.75 11.74 15.46
N PRO A 75 -3.43 11.77 16.77
CA PRO A 75 -2.73 12.89 17.39
C PRO A 75 -1.40 13.17 16.70
N ASP A 76 -1.00 14.44 16.66
CA ASP A 76 0.27 14.81 16.03
C ASP A 76 1.49 14.30 16.84
N LYS A 77 1.30 13.97 18.12
CA LYS A 77 2.36 13.58 19.06
C LYS A 77 1.84 12.91 20.34
N ASP A 78 2.80 12.37 21.09
CA ASP A 78 2.67 11.71 22.39
C ASP A 78 1.84 10.41 22.40
N LEU A 79 1.81 9.69 21.28
CA LEU A 79 1.32 8.32 21.29
C LEU A 79 2.35 7.37 21.92
N ILE A 80 1.84 6.28 22.50
CA ILE A 80 2.64 5.13 22.93
C ILE A 80 2.38 3.99 21.94
N LEU A 81 3.43 3.57 21.22
CA LEU A 81 3.37 2.46 20.28
C LEU A 81 3.16 1.14 21.03
N LEU A 82 2.12 0.40 20.65
CA LEU A 82 1.85 -0.96 21.14
C LEU A 82 2.64 -1.99 20.35
N GLY A 83 2.77 -1.77 19.04
CA GLY A 83 3.42 -2.68 18.12
C GLY A 83 2.90 -2.50 16.70
N PHE A 84 3.40 -3.31 15.78
CA PHE A 84 2.97 -3.34 14.39
C PHE A 84 3.03 -4.75 13.83
N VAL A 85 2.22 -5.00 12.81
CA VAL A 85 2.10 -6.30 12.17
C VAL A 85 2.22 -6.16 10.66
N GLY A 86 2.84 -7.15 10.01
CA GLY A 86 2.85 -7.28 8.56
C GLY A 86 1.64 -8.10 8.11
N LEU A 87 0.71 -7.48 7.38
CA LEU A 87 -0.45 -8.15 6.82
C LEU A 87 -0.18 -8.53 5.37
N LYS A 88 -0.23 -9.82 5.04
CA LYS A 88 -0.18 -10.25 3.65
C LYS A 88 -1.47 -9.86 2.95
N THR A 89 -1.34 -9.15 1.84
CA THR A 89 -2.45 -8.92 0.92
C THR A 89 -2.33 -9.98 -0.17
N SER A 90 -3.19 -11.00 -0.14
CA SER A 90 -3.22 -12.07 -1.14
C SER A 90 -4.34 -11.83 -2.14
N CYS A 91 -4.27 -12.51 -3.29
CA CYS A 91 -5.39 -12.53 -4.21
C CYS A 91 -6.53 -13.39 -3.67
N HIS A 92 -7.75 -13.15 -4.15
CA HIS A 92 -8.88 -14.01 -3.81
C HIS A 92 -8.63 -15.44 -4.35
N PRO A 93 -9.02 -16.50 -3.60
CA PRO A 93 -8.94 -17.86 -4.11
C PRO A 93 -9.60 -17.98 -5.50
N GLY A 94 -8.91 -18.60 -6.45
CA GLY A 94 -9.36 -18.73 -7.84
C GLY A 94 -8.96 -17.60 -8.78
N MET A 95 -8.40 -16.48 -8.29
CA MET A 95 -7.93 -15.40 -9.17
C MET A 95 -6.85 -15.86 -10.13
N LYS A 96 -5.89 -16.66 -9.67
CA LYS A 96 -4.84 -17.20 -10.54
C LYS A 96 -5.42 -18.03 -11.68
N GLN A 97 -6.33 -18.95 -11.36
CA GLN A 97 -7.01 -19.78 -12.37
C GLN A 97 -7.77 -18.91 -13.37
N ALA A 98 -8.51 -17.90 -12.90
CA ALA A 98 -9.25 -17.01 -13.78
C ALA A 98 -8.32 -16.23 -14.74
N VAL A 99 -7.17 -15.75 -14.25
CA VAL A 99 -6.15 -15.09 -15.07
C VAL A 99 -5.62 -16.04 -16.13
N GLU A 100 -5.29 -17.27 -15.75
CA GLU A 100 -4.83 -18.32 -16.68
C GLU A 100 -5.88 -18.63 -17.75
N ASP A 101 -7.15 -18.78 -17.37
CA ASP A 101 -8.24 -19.06 -18.31
C ASP A 101 -8.44 -17.92 -19.32
N PHE A 102 -8.34 -16.66 -18.88
CA PHE A 102 -8.41 -15.50 -19.78
C PHE A 102 -7.20 -15.45 -20.73
N GLN A 103 -6.00 -15.71 -20.23
CA GLN A 103 -4.79 -15.74 -21.04
C GLN A 103 -4.86 -16.85 -22.10
N LEU A 104 -5.35 -18.04 -21.76
CA LEU A 104 -5.59 -19.15 -22.69
C LEU A 104 -6.62 -18.81 -23.77
N ALA A 105 -7.60 -17.97 -23.44
CA ALA A 105 -8.58 -17.44 -24.40
C ALA A 105 -8.02 -16.30 -25.28
N GLY A 106 -6.74 -15.93 -25.14
CA GLY A 106 -6.12 -14.82 -25.87
C GLY A 106 -6.53 -13.44 -25.34
N VAL A 107 -7.09 -13.35 -24.13
CA VAL A 107 -7.45 -12.10 -23.48
C VAL A 107 -6.29 -11.59 -22.64
N ASP A 108 -5.88 -10.37 -22.94
CA ASP A 108 -4.77 -9.73 -22.25
C ASP A 108 -5.19 -9.17 -20.88
N VAL A 109 -4.57 -9.67 -19.81
CA VAL A 109 -4.90 -9.28 -18.43
C VAL A 109 -3.88 -8.27 -17.90
N LYS A 110 -4.36 -7.17 -17.30
CA LYS A 110 -3.55 -6.10 -16.70
C LYS A 110 -4.09 -5.75 -15.30
N MET A 111 -3.19 -5.53 -14.34
CA MET A 111 -3.54 -5.10 -12.97
C MET A 111 -3.32 -3.60 -12.80
N ILE A 112 -4.33 -2.89 -12.30
CA ILE A 112 -4.24 -1.44 -12.00
C ILE A 112 -4.71 -1.19 -10.58
N THR A 113 -3.79 -0.84 -9.69
CA THR A 113 -4.04 -0.75 -8.24
C THR A 113 -3.50 0.54 -7.62
N GLY A 114 -4.12 0.98 -6.52
CA GLY A 114 -3.63 2.09 -5.70
C GLY A 114 -2.56 1.67 -4.70
N GLU A 115 -2.28 0.37 -4.58
CA GLU A 115 -1.28 -0.18 -3.68
C GLU A 115 0.15 0.28 -4.04
N ASN A 116 1.03 0.20 -3.05
CA ASN A 116 2.46 0.43 -3.24
C ASN A 116 3.05 -0.61 -4.21
N VAL A 117 4.12 -0.23 -4.92
CA VAL A 117 4.75 -1.05 -5.98
C VAL A 117 5.12 -2.45 -5.47
N SER A 118 5.71 -2.57 -4.28
CA SER A 118 6.10 -3.87 -3.71
C SER A 118 4.91 -4.80 -3.47
N ILE A 119 3.84 -4.29 -2.86
CA ILE A 119 2.60 -5.04 -2.59
C ILE A 119 1.93 -5.43 -3.91
N ALA A 120 1.78 -4.45 -4.81
CA ALA A 120 1.17 -4.64 -6.11
C ALA A 120 1.91 -5.71 -6.95
N LYS A 121 3.24 -5.66 -6.94
CA LYS A 121 4.11 -6.65 -7.60
C LYS A 121 3.90 -8.05 -7.00
N SER A 122 3.92 -8.17 -5.67
CA SER A 122 3.69 -9.45 -4.99
C SER A 122 2.34 -10.06 -5.36
N ILE A 123 1.27 -9.26 -5.41
CA ILE A 123 -0.07 -9.74 -5.79
C ILE A 123 -0.10 -10.12 -7.27
N ALA A 124 0.48 -9.31 -8.15
CA ALA A 124 0.48 -9.56 -9.59
C ALA A 124 1.22 -10.86 -9.96
N MET A 125 2.36 -11.13 -9.30
CA MET A 125 3.09 -12.40 -9.45
C MET A 125 2.28 -13.58 -8.91
N GLU A 126 1.62 -13.43 -7.76
CA GLU A 126 0.74 -14.47 -7.19
C GLU A 126 -0.44 -14.82 -8.11
N CYS A 127 -1.00 -13.81 -8.79
CA CYS A 127 -2.09 -13.97 -9.76
C CYS A 127 -1.64 -14.50 -11.14
N GLY A 128 -0.34 -14.58 -11.44
CA GLY A 128 0.13 -14.90 -12.80
C GLY A 128 -0.09 -13.78 -13.84
N ILE A 129 -0.24 -12.54 -13.39
CA ILE A 129 -0.36 -11.36 -14.26
C ILE A 129 1.03 -10.84 -14.69
N LEU A 130 2.04 -11.09 -13.87
CA LEU A 130 3.38 -10.53 -14.01
C LEU A 130 4.43 -11.64 -13.96
N ASP A 131 5.23 -11.75 -15.02
CA ASP A 131 6.34 -12.69 -15.11
C ASP A 131 7.71 -12.03 -14.82
N ASN A 132 7.81 -10.72 -15.06
CA ASN A 132 9.02 -9.93 -14.88
C ASN A 132 8.74 -8.47 -14.49
N ASP A 133 9.78 -7.74 -14.10
CA ASP A 133 9.66 -6.36 -13.62
C ASP A 133 9.54 -5.30 -14.72
N GLU A 134 9.82 -5.65 -15.98
CA GLU A 134 9.90 -4.69 -17.10
C GLU A 134 8.54 -4.10 -17.48
N SER A 135 7.47 -4.77 -17.06
CA SER A 135 6.08 -4.42 -17.38
C SER A 135 5.35 -3.69 -16.23
N ILE A 136 6.10 -3.17 -15.25
CA ILE A 136 5.58 -2.39 -14.12
C ILE A 136 5.73 -0.89 -14.39
N VAL A 137 4.69 -0.11 -14.04
CA VAL A 137 4.72 1.35 -14.04
C VAL A 137 3.99 1.91 -12.81
N THR A 138 4.33 3.11 -12.37
CA THR A 138 3.50 3.86 -11.42
C THR A 138 2.49 4.75 -12.15
N GLY A 139 1.37 5.07 -11.48
CA GLY A 139 0.40 6.03 -12.02
C GLY A 139 1.03 7.39 -12.34
N GLU A 140 2.01 7.84 -11.56
CA GLU A 140 2.74 9.10 -11.81
C GLU A 140 3.58 9.06 -13.09
N GLU A 141 4.39 8.00 -13.27
CA GLU A 141 5.19 7.81 -14.49
C GLU A 141 4.31 7.72 -15.73
N PHE A 142 3.19 7.00 -15.62
CA PHE A 142 2.25 6.85 -16.73
C PHE A 142 1.60 8.18 -17.12
N ARG A 143 1.20 9.00 -16.13
CA ARG A 143 0.69 10.36 -16.37
C ARG A 143 1.72 11.29 -16.99
N ARG A 144 2.99 11.18 -16.60
CA ARG A 144 4.07 12.04 -17.11
C ARG A 144 4.49 11.71 -18.55
N CYS A 145 4.23 10.48 -19.01
CA CYS A 145 4.50 10.12 -20.41
C CYS A 145 3.66 10.98 -21.36
N GLN A 146 4.25 11.41 -22.47
CA GLN A 146 3.50 12.04 -23.57
C GLN A 146 2.50 11.03 -24.16
N GLU A 147 1.39 11.51 -24.72
CA GLU A 147 0.30 10.65 -25.18
C GLU A 147 0.75 9.56 -26.16
N HIS A 148 1.60 9.90 -27.14
CA HIS A 148 2.09 8.93 -28.12
C HIS A 148 2.96 7.81 -27.49
N ILE A 149 3.87 8.17 -26.57
CA ILE A 149 4.70 7.20 -25.83
C ILE A 149 3.82 6.33 -24.93
N ARG A 150 2.83 6.96 -24.28
CA ARG A 150 1.91 6.27 -23.38
C ARG A 150 1.09 5.23 -24.12
N MET A 151 0.63 5.54 -25.33
CA MET A 151 -0.07 4.59 -26.18
C MET A 151 0.84 3.41 -26.53
N GLN A 152 2.02 3.65 -27.11
CA GLN A 152 2.97 2.58 -27.46
C GLN A 152 3.37 1.66 -26.28
N ARG A 153 3.39 2.20 -25.05
CA ARG A 153 3.73 1.43 -23.85
C ARG A 153 2.55 0.71 -23.23
N ALA A 154 1.30 1.13 -23.51
CA ALA A 154 0.12 0.64 -22.82
C ALA A 154 -0.05 -0.88 -22.97
N ASP A 155 0.24 -1.41 -24.16
CA ASP A 155 0.16 -2.85 -24.44
C ASP A 155 1.21 -3.67 -23.67
N ASN A 156 2.41 -3.12 -23.46
CA ASN A 156 3.48 -3.82 -22.73
C ASN A 156 3.33 -3.71 -21.20
N ILE A 157 2.53 -2.77 -20.70
CA ILE A 157 2.31 -2.61 -19.25
C ILE A 157 1.36 -3.70 -18.73
N ARG A 158 1.82 -4.47 -17.76
CA ARG A 158 1.06 -5.54 -17.06
C ARG A 158 0.56 -5.07 -15.71
N LEU A 159 1.33 -4.22 -15.03
CA LEU A 159 1.02 -3.71 -13.70
C LEU A 159 1.17 -2.19 -13.61
N MET A 160 0.12 -1.51 -13.20
CA MET A 160 0.19 -0.11 -12.75
C MET A 160 -0.09 -0.01 -11.24
N ALA A 161 0.93 0.42 -10.48
CA ALA A 161 0.84 0.65 -9.04
C ALA A 161 0.65 2.13 -8.69
N ARG A 162 0.29 2.44 -7.43
CA ARG A 162 0.02 3.81 -6.96
C ARG A 162 -0.93 4.61 -7.87
N SER A 163 -1.90 3.93 -8.48
CA SER A 163 -2.83 4.54 -9.43
C SER A 163 -3.94 5.32 -8.72
N SER A 164 -4.27 6.46 -9.29
CA SER A 164 -5.46 7.25 -9.00
C SER A 164 -6.64 6.82 -9.88
N PRO A 165 -7.89 7.20 -9.55
CA PRO A 165 -9.03 6.95 -10.42
C PRO A 165 -8.87 7.51 -11.85
N SER A 166 -8.20 8.66 -11.99
CA SER A 166 -7.87 9.22 -13.31
C SER A 166 -6.90 8.33 -14.10
N ASP A 167 -5.90 7.73 -13.45
CA ASP A 167 -4.91 6.88 -14.13
C ASP A 167 -5.55 5.62 -14.70
N LYS A 168 -6.51 5.04 -13.95
CA LYS A 168 -7.30 3.89 -14.41
C LYS A 168 -8.02 4.22 -15.71
N ARG A 169 -8.68 5.39 -15.77
CA ARG A 169 -9.36 5.86 -16.99
C ARG A 169 -8.39 6.10 -18.13
N LEU A 170 -7.25 6.71 -17.84
CA LEU A 170 -6.18 6.95 -18.81
C LEU A 170 -5.66 5.64 -19.41
N MET A 171 -5.37 4.63 -18.59
CA MET A 171 -4.93 3.31 -19.06
C MET A 171 -5.99 2.65 -19.95
N CYS A 172 -7.26 2.63 -19.51
CA CYS A 172 -8.35 2.09 -20.32
C CYS A 172 -8.50 2.82 -21.67
N SER A 173 -8.29 4.14 -21.71
CA SER A 173 -8.37 4.90 -22.96
C SER A 173 -7.21 4.62 -23.92
N ALA A 174 -6.00 4.40 -23.38
CA ALA A 174 -4.82 4.08 -24.17
C ALA A 174 -4.98 2.69 -24.82
N SER A 175 -5.32 1.66 -24.05
CA SER A 175 -5.49 0.29 -24.57
C SER A 175 -6.65 0.14 -25.56
N LYS A 176 -7.73 0.94 -25.43
CA LYS A 176 -8.86 0.90 -26.38
C LYS A 176 -8.53 1.48 -27.75
N ARG A 177 -7.72 2.55 -27.79
CA ARG A 177 -7.36 3.22 -29.05
C ARG A 177 -6.42 2.39 -29.89
N GLU A 178 -5.47 1.71 -29.25
CA GLU A 178 -4.54 0.81 -29.94
C GLU A 178 -5.26 -0.39 -30.56
N ALA A 179 -6.20 -1.00 -29.83
CA ALA A 179 -7.06 -2.06 -30.36
C ALA A 179 -7.92 -1.63 -31.58
N MET A 180 -8.21 -0.34 -31.74
CA MET A 180 -8.86 0.20 -32.95
C MET A 180 -7.87 0.55 -34.06
N SER A 181 -6.60 0.83 -33.75
CA SER A 181 -5.56 1.16 -34.73
C SER A 181 -4.96 -0.09 -35.39
N LEU A 182 -5.13 -1.26 -34.80
CA LEU A 182 -4.67 -2.57 -35.31
C LEU A 182 -5.76 -3.31 -36.12
N ARG A 183 -6.91 -2.68 -36.37
CA ARG A 183 -7.99 -3.17 -37.24
C ARG A 183 -8.09 -2.31 -38.49
#